data_AF-A0A968YX46-F1
#
_entry.id   AF-A0A968YX46-F1
#
_cell.length_a   1.000
_cell.length_b   1.000
_cell.length_c   1.000
_cell.angle_alpha   90.00
_cell.angle_beta   90.00
_cell.angle_gamma   90.00
#
_symmetry.space_group_name_H-M   'P 1'
#
loop_
_entity.id
_entity.type
_entity.pdbx_description
1 polymer ?
#
loop_
_entity_poly.entity_id
_entity_poly.type
_entity_poly.pdbx_seq_one_letter_code
_entity_poly.pdbx_strand_id
1 'polypeptide(L)'
;SDGADMMIVRHKESGVPQSIAAEMDRLGGQVGVLNAGDGCHEHPSQGLLDLFTLCTVLDPLQPRTELLKGKKVAIVGDILHSRVARSNLWSLTKCGANVHLAAPPTLLPKEFESYGATVHWDLEPALADADFVMTLRLQRERMTQHLIPSLREYHLRYGITRDRLKVCHPHVKVLHPGPVNRGVEISSDLMDDPDLSLISEQVTSGVAVRMALLYLMGSGTGGQ
;
A
#
# COMPACT_ATOMS: atom_id res chain seq x y z
N SER A 1 -10.61 23.30 19.27
CA SER A 1 -9.54 23.42 20.28
C SER A 1 -8.94 22.04 20.46
N ASP A 2 -7.60 21.99 20.32
CA ASP A 2 -6.68 20.89 20.62
C ASP A 2 -6.86 19.63 19.76
N GLY A 3 -6.04 19.30 18.76
CA GLY A 3 -4.57 19.25 18.63
C GLY A 3 -4.27 17.84 18.07
N ALA A 4 -3.39 17.56 17.11
CA ALA A 4 -2.18 18.25 16.67
C ALA A 4 -1.78 17.85 15.23
N ASP A 5 -0.99 18.74 14.67
CA ASP A 5 -0.19 18.67 13.45
C ASP A 5 0.83 17.53 13.42
N MET A 6 1.28 17.13 12.22
CA MET A 6 2.61 16.55 12.09
C MET A 6 3.18 16.86 10.71
N MET A 7 4.40 17.41 10.67
CA MET A 7 5.37 17.51 9.57
C MET A 7 6.71 17.71 10.25
N ILE A 8 7.73 16.89 9.94
CA ILE A 8 9.09 17.16 10.41
C ILE A 8 9.96 17.38 9.17
N VAL A 9 10.10 18.66 8.82
CA VAL A 9 11.15 19.19 7.96
C VAL A 9 12.01 20.08 8.83
N ARG A 10 13.29 19.73 8.95
CA ARG A 10 14.27 20.49 9.73
C ARG A 10 14.72 21.68 8.89
N HIS A 11 14.21 22.88 9.14
CA HIS A 11 14.84 24.11 8.63
C HIS A 11 14.55 25.31 9.54
N LYS A 12 15.49 26.25 9.59
CA LYS A 12 15.58 27.32 10.61
C LYS A 12 15.02 28.68 10.18
N GLU A 13 14.44 28.82 8.98
CA GLU A 13 13.95 30.12 8.51
C GLU A 13 12.58 30.06 7.83
N SER A 14 11.81 31.11 8.11
CA SER A 14 10.36 31.25 7.95
C SER A 14 9.97 31.64 6.51
N GLY A 15 9.14 30.84 5.84
CA GLY A 15 8.49 31.22 4.58
C GLY A 15 8.15 30.08 3.61
N VAL A 16 8.72 28.89 3.81
CA VAL A 16 8.48 27.69 2.98
C VAL A 16 7.10 27.01 3.19
N PRO A 17 6.46 27.06 4.39
CA PRO A 17 5.15 26.40 4.60
C PRO A 17 4.04 26.91 3.67
N GLN A 18 4.06 28.19 3.28
CA GLN A 18 2.97 28.78 2.50
C GLN A 18 2.89 28.27 1.05
N SER A 19 4.02 27.92 0.42
CA SER A 19 4.02 27.49 -0.99
C SER A 19 3.60 26.03 -1.16
N ILE A 20 3.84 25.19 -0.15
CA ILE A 20 3.35 23.80 -0.10
C ILE A 20 1.84 23.79 0.18
N ALA A 21 1.36 24.66 1.08
CA ALA A 21 -0.06 24.86 1.30
C ALA A 21 -0.79 25.32 0.02
N ALA A 22 -0.20 26.22 -0.77
CA ALA A 22 -0.82 26.74 -2.00
C ALA A 22 -1.01 25.67 -3.10
N GLU A 23 -0.08 24.73 -3.27
CA GLU A 23 -0.20 23.65 -4.26
C GLU A 23 -1.09 22.50 -3.75
N MET A 24 -1.14 22.29 -2.43
CA MET A 24 -2.07 21.35 -1.79
C MET A 24 -3.52 21.89 -1.74
N ASP A 25 -3.70 23.21 -1.62
CA ASP A 25 -4.98 23.92 -1.80
C ASP A 25 -5.47 23.83 -3.26
N ARG A 26 -4.54 23.87 -4.24
CA ARG A 26 -4.86 23.65 -5.66
C ARG A 26 -5.36 22.23 -5.95
N LEU A 27 -4.94 21.25 -5.16
CA LEU A 27 -5.32 19.83 -5.24
C LEU A 27 -6.41 19.43 -4.23
N GLY A 28 -6.93 20.37 -3.42
CA GLY A 28 -8.09 20.19 -2.55
C GLY A 28 -7.90 19.29 -1.32
N GLY A 29 -6.66 18.95 -0.93
CA GLY A 29 -6.37 17.98 0.13
C GLY A 29 -5.60 18.57 1.31
N GLN A 30 -6.26 18.72 2.47
CA GLN A 30 -5.59 18.96 3.75
C GLN A 30 -5.04 17.62 4.29
N VAL A 31 -3.74 17.35 4.16
CA VAL A 31 -3.14 16.17 4.81
C VAL A 31 -1.83 16.51 5.51
N GLY A 32 -1.77 16.15 6.80
CA GLY A 32 -0.60 16.19 7.67
C GLY A 32 0.43 15.09 7.36
N VAL A 33 1.68 15.44 7.56
CA VAL A 33 2.91 14.73 7.20
C VAL A 33 3.41 13.80 8.32
N LEU A 34 3.51 12.51 8.00
CA LEU A 34 4.18 11.49 8.82
C LEU A 34 5.71 11.54 8.65
N ASN A 35 6.45 11.52 9.77
CA ASN A 35 7.91 11.39 9.77
C ASN A 35 8.33 9.91 9.61
N ALA A 36 9.25 9.67 8.68
CA ALA A 36 10.02 8.44 8.53
C ALA A 36 11.40 8.63 9.15
N GLY A 37 11.65 8.02 10.31
CA GLY A 37 13.02 7.88 10.81
C GLY A 37 13.13 7.44 12.27
N ASP A 38 13.24 6.12 12.48
CA ASP A 38 14.38 5.56 13.18
C ASP A 38 14.60 4.10 12.72
N GLY A 39 15.86 3.71 12.51
CA GLY A 39 16.28 2.33 12.30
C GLY A 39 16.04 1.72 10.91
N CYS A 40 17.10 1.12 10.36
CA CYS A 40 17.05 0.11 9.33
C CYS A 40 15.74 -0.74 9.38
N HIS A 41 14.89 -0.75 8.34
CA HIS A 41 13.96 -1.85 7.93
C HIS A 41 12.61 -1.48 7.26
N GLU A 42 12.31 -0.22 6.92
CA GLU A 42 11.05 0.16 6.23
C GLU A 42 11.24 0.67 4.78
N HIS A 43 10.17 0.66 3.96
CA HIS A 43 10.18 1.16 2.57
C HIS A 43 9.16 2.31 2.37
N PRO A 44 9.40 3.50 2.98
CA PRO A 44 8.39 4.55 3.14
C PRO A 44 7.80 5.06 1.81
N SER A 45 8.60 5.06 0.74
CA SER A 45 8.16 5.51 -0.59
C SER A 45 7.11 4.61 -1.24
N GLN A 46 7.10 3.31 -0.92
CA GLN A 46 6.11 2.39 -1.48
C GLN A 46 4.75 2.57 -0.80
N GLY A 47 4.72 2.73 0.52
CA GLY A 47 3.47 3.00 1.23
C GLY A 47 2.83 4.32 0.79
N LEU A 48 3.64 5.35 0.52
CA LEU A 48 3.15 6.64 0.01
C LEU A 48 2.57 6.54 -1.40
N LEU A 49 3.25 5.84 -2.32
CA LEU A 49 2.74 5.70 -3.68
C LEU A 49 1.48 4.84 -3.72
N ASP A 50 1.40 3.79 -2.90
CA ASP A 50 0.23 2.92 -2.83
C ASP A 50 -0.98 3.70 -2.31
N LEU A 51 -0.82 4.48 -1.25
CA LEU A 51 -1.86 5.39 -0.76
C LEU A 51 -2.29 6.39 -1.84
N PHE A 52 -1.34 7.02 -2.53
CA PHE A 52 -1.65 7.98 -3.58
C PHE A 52 -2.42 7.34 -4.73
N THR A 53 -2.03 6.14 -5.17
CA THR A 53 -2.76 5.37 -6.18
C THR A 53 -4.19 5.09 -5.74
N LEU A 54 -4.38 4.58 -4.52
CA LEU A 54 -5.71 4.26 -4.00
C LEU A 54 -6.61 5.49 -3.92
N CYS A 55 -6.09 6.60 -3.38
CA CYS A 55 -6.84 7.84 -3.25
C CYS A 55 -7.18 8.44 -4.62
N THR A 56 -6.25 8.40 -5.58
CA THR A 56 -6.46 8.91 -6.95
C THR A 56 -7.52 8.10 -7.68
N VAL A 57 -7.59 6.78 -7.46
CA VAL A 57 -8.61 5.93 -8.07
C VAL A 57 -9.99 6.20 -7.46
N LEU A 58 -10.06 6.53 -6.17
CA LEU A 58 -11.31 6.89 -5.48
C LEU A 58 -11.80 8.28 -5.87
N ASP A 59 -10.90 9.25 -6.00
CA ASP A 59 -11.18 10.61 -6.44
C ASP A 59 -9.99 11.18 -7.24
N PRO A 60 -10.04 11.14 -8.58
CA PRO A 60 -8.96 11.64 -9.42
C PRO A 60 -8.77 13.16 -9.36
N LEU A 61 -9.79 13.90 -8.91
CA LEU A 61 -9.75 15.36 -8.87
C LEU A 61 -9.24 15.87 -7.51
N GLN A 62 -9.56 15.16 -6.43
CA GLN A 62 -9.18 15.51 -5.07
C GLN A 62 -8.76 14.27 -4.25
N PRO A 63 -7.60 13.67 -4.55
CA PRO A 63 -7.10 12.51 -3.83
C PRO A 63 -6.79 12.88 -2.38
N ARG A 64 -7.46 12.24 -1.43
CA ARG A 64 -7.28 12.47 0.02
C ARG A 64 -7.42 11.18 0.83
N THR A 65 -6.68 11.08 1.93
CA THR A 65 -6.56 9.84 2.72
C THR A 65 -7.87 9.47 3.45
N GLU A 66 -8.75 10.43 3.70
CA GLU A 66 -10.06 10.21 4.33
C GLU A 66 -10.97 9.30 3.49
N LEU A 67 -10.73 9.22 2.17
CA LEU A 67 -11.47 8.32 1.26
C LEU A 67 -11.26 6.84 1.62
N LEU A 68 -10.18 6.51 2.33
CA LEU A 68 -9.85 5.15 2.75
C LEU A 68 -10.57 4.74 4.05
N LYS A 69 -11.24 5.67 4.73
CA LYS A 69 -11.91 5.37 5.99
C LYS A 69 -13.00 4.32 5.79
N GLY A 70 -12.92 3.22 6.54
CA GLY A 70 -13.84 2.09 6.49
C GLY A 70 -13.67 1.17 5.29
N LYS A 71 -12.78 1.50 4.34
CA LYS A 71 -12.49 0.63 3.19
C LYS A 71 -11.79 -0.64 3.64
N LYS A 72 -12.21 -1.79 3.12
CA LYS A 72 -11.55 -3.07 3.39
C LYS A 72 -10.42 -3.28 2.39
N VAL A 73 -9.20 -3.43 2.90
CA VAL A 73 -8.00 -3.69 2.08
C VAL A 73 -7.42 -5.04 2.47
N ALA A 74 -7.47 -5.99 1.55
CA ALA A 74 -6.85 -7.30 1.72
C ALA A 74 -5.39 -7.27 1.22
N ILE A 75 -4.42 -7.59 2.07
CA ILE A 75 -3.01 -7.73 1.69
C ILE A 75 -2.64 -9.22 1.75
N VAL A 76 -2.19 -9.77 0.62
CA VAL A 76 -2.02 -11.21 0.45
C VAL A 76 -0.57 -11.57 0.11
N GLY A 77 0.03 -12.47 0.89
CA GLY A 77 1.32 -13.09 0.60
C GLY A 77 2.35 -13.04 1.73
N ASP A 78 3.63 -12.86 1.42
CA ASP A 78 4.72 -12.94 2.42
C ASP A 78 4.72 -11.73 3.37
N ILE A 79 3.79 -11.70 4.34
CA ILE A 79 3.62 -10.59 5.28
C ILE A 79 4.82 -10.47 6.23
N LEU A 80 5.28 -11.61 6.76
CA LEU A 80 6.36 -11.70 7.74
C LEU A 80 7.63 -10.98 7.26
N HIS A 81 7.99 -11.16 5.99
CA HIS A 81 9.23 -10.63 5.46
C HIS A 81 9.06 -9.34 4.64
N SER A 82 7.83 -8.97 4.27
CA SER A 82 7.59 -7.84 3.38
C SER A 82 7.63 -6.49 4.10
N ARG A 83 8.59 -5.65 3.70
CA ARG A 83 8.63 -4.24 4.09
C ARG A 83 7.44 -3.46 3.55
N VAL A 84 6.95 -3.84 2.36
CA VAL A 84 5.77 -3.22 1.73
C VAL A 84 4.51 -3.52 2.54
N ALA A 85 4.36 -4.76 3.02
CA ALA A 85 3.23 -5.14 3.87
C ALA A 85 3.20 -4.33 5.15
N ARG A 86 4.35 -4.19 5.84
CA ARG A 86 4.47 -3.38 7.06
C ARG A 86 4.13 -1.91 6.81
N SER A 87 4.71 -1.30 5.78
CA SER A 87 4.45 0.11 5.46
C SER A 87 2.97 0.36 5.11
N ASN A 88 2.34 -0.52 4.34
CA ASN A 88 0.91 -0.41 4.01
C ASN A 88 0.00 -0.70 5.20
N LEU A 89 0.32 -1.69 6.03
CA LEU A 89 -0.43 -1.95 7.26
C LEU A 89 -0.49 -0.70 8.13
N TRP A 90 0.65 -0.07 8.38
CA TRP A 90 0.71 1.15 9.18
C TRP A 90 -0.06 2.29 8.54
N SER A 91 0.21 2.57 7.27
CA SER A 91 -0.32 3.75 6.58
C SER A 91 -1.84 3.64 6.36
N LEU A 92 -2.35 2.48 5.93
CA LEU A 92 -3.77 2.24 5.69
C LEU A 92 -4.58 2.25 6.98
N THR A 93 -4.10 1.58 8.03
CA THR A 93 -4.74 1.60 9.35
C THR A 93 -4.79 3.03 9.90
N LYS A 94 -3.72 3.81 9.72
CA LYS A 94 -3.69 5.22 10.12
C LYS A 94 -4.70 6.09 9.37
N CYS A 95 -5.00 5.75 8.11
CA CYS A 95 -6.04 6.39 7.30
C CYS A 95 -7.46 5.87 7.62
N GLY A 96 -7.61 4.94 8.57
CA GLY A 96 -8.89 4.39 8.98
C GLY A 96 -9.42 3.28 8.09
N ALA A 97 -8.60 2.68 7.22
CA ALA A 97 -8.96 1.49 6.48
C ALA A 97 -8.96 0.24 7.37
N ASN A 98 -9.83 -0.71 7.05
CA ASN A 98 -9.87 -2.03 7.67
C ASN A 98 -8.88 -2.95 6.93
N VAL A 99 -7.71 -3.18 7.52
CA VAL A 99 -6.66 -4.01 6.88
C VAL A 99 -6.85 -5.48 7.23
N HIS A 100 -6.95 -6.32 6.20
CA HIS A 100 -7.06 -7.77 6.31
C HIS A 100 -5.80 -8.39 5.71
N LEU A 101 -5.12 -9.25 6.46
CA LEU A 101 -3.89 -9.91 6.01
C LEU A 101 -4.20 -11.37 5.73
N ALA A 102 -3.73 -11.90 4.60
CA ALA A 102 -3.93 -13.30 4.25
C ALA A 102 -2.63 -13.98 3.78
N ALA A 103 -2.26 -15.07 4.45
CA ALA A 103 -1.14 -15.92 4.04
C ALA A 103 -1.15 -17.25 4.80
N PRO A 104 -0.32 -18.23 4.40
CA PRO A 104 0.00 -19.37 5.25
C PRO A 104 0.49 -18.91 6.64
N PRO A 105 0.22 -19.66 7.74
CA PRO A 105 0.69 -19.30 9.08
C PRO A 105 2.21 -19.08 9.18
N THR A 106 2.99 -19.77 8.34
CA THR A 106 4.45 -19.62 8.21
C THR A 106 4.90 -18.27 7.64
N LEU A 107 4.00 -17.57 6.95
CA LEU A 107 4.22 -16.26 6.34
C LEU A 107 3.38 -15.14 6.99
N LEU A 108 2.40 -15.50 7.83
CA LEU A 108 1.55 -14.59 8.58
C LEU A 108 1.34 -15.07 10.02
N PRO A 109 2.28 -14.73 10.91
CA PRO A 109 2.14 -14.95 12.34
C PRO A 109 0.95 -14.15 12.93
N LYS A 110 0.36 -14.67 14.01
CA LYS A 110 -0.86 -14.07 14.61
C LYS A 110 -0.60 -12.70 15.25
N GLU A 111 0.65 -12.41 15.60
CA GLU A 111 1.09 -11.17 16.22
C GLU A 111 0.74 -9.93 15.38
N PHE A 112 0.53 -10.09 14.06
CA PHE A 112 0.06 -9.02 13.18
C PHE A 112 -1.32 -8.46 13.58
N GLU A 113 -2.16 -9.20 14.31
CA GLU A 113 -3.40 -8.68 14.88
C GLU A 113 -3.16 -7.53 15.86
N SER A 114 -2.06 -7.57 16.61
CA SER A 114 -1.72 -6.51 17.58
C SER A 114 -1.37 -5.17 16.93
N TYR A 115 -1.14 -5.16 15.61
CA TYR A 115 -0.88 -3.96 14.82
C TYR A 115 -2.13 -3.39 14.13
N GLY A 116 -3.33 -3.89 14.48
CA GLY A 116 -4.61 -3.38 13.99
C GLY A 116 -5.14 -4.06 12.73
N ALA A 117 -4.50 -5.13 12.26
CA ALA A 117 -5.00 -5.95 11.17
C ALA A 117 -5.95 -7.06 11.67
N THR A 118 -6.80 -7.56 10.77
CA THR A 118 -7.43 -8.87 10.92
C THR A 118 -6.60 -9.92 10.19
N VAL A 119 -6.20 -10.99 10.86
CA VAL A 119 -5.38 -12.07 10.29
C VAL A 119 -6.26 -13.21 9.76
N HIS A 120 -5.97 -13.65 8.54
CA HIS A 120 -6.64 -14.76 7.87
C HIS A 120 -5.61 -15.78 7.40
N TRP A 121 -5.82 -17.05 7.73
CA TRP A 121 -5.03 -18.14 7.15
C TRP A 121 -5.70 -18.78 5.94
N ASP A 122 -6.99 -18.51 5.73
CA ASP A 122 -7.70 -18.84 4.50
C ASP A 122 -7.93 -17.57 3.68
N LEU A 123 -7.86 -17.69 2.35
CA LEU A 123 -7.92 -16.51 1.47
C LEU A 123 -9.31 -15.88 1.41
N GLU A 124 -10.35 -16.70 1.29
CA GLU A 124 -11.71 -16.25 0.97
C GLU A 124 -12.28 -15.24 2.00
N PRO A 125 -12.16 -15.43 3.32
CA PRO A 125 -12.65 -14.45 4.30
C PRO A 125 -11.92 -13.10 4.24
N ALA A 126 -10.64 -13.09 3.84
CA ALA A 126 -9.90 -11.87 3.63
C ALA A 126 -10.41 -11.10 2.40
N LEU A 127 -10.81 -11.82 1.35
CA LEU A 127 -11.31 -11.22 0.10
C LEU A 127 -12.77 -10.78 0.16
N ALA A 128 -13.61 -11.43 0.97
CA ALA A 128 -15.04 -11.11 1.08
C ALA A 128 -15.27 -9.61 1.29
N ASP A 129 -16.03 -8.95 0.42
CA ASP A 129 -16.33 -7.52 0.46
C ASP A 129 -15.11 -6.57 0.43
N ALA A 130 -13.92 -7.04 0.03
CA ALA A 130 -12.75 -6.17 -0.07
C ALA A 130 -12.94 -5.11 -1.17
N ASP A 131 -12.67 -3.85 -0.84
CA ASP A 131 -12.61 -2.75 -1.83
C ASP A 131 -11.30 -2.82 -2.63
N PHE A 132 -10.23 -3.27 -1.99
CA PHE A 132 -8.89 -3.36 -2.58
C PHE A 132 -8.19 -4.65 -2.20
N VAL A 133 -7.46 -5.23 -3.14
CA VAL A 133 -6.60 -6.41 -2.93
C VAL A 133 -5.17 -6.07 -3.32
N MET A 134 -4.26 -6.10 -2.37
CA MET A 134 -2.82 -5.91 -2.59
C MET A 134 -2.12 -7.26 -2.49
N THR A 135 -1.60 -7.76 -3.61
CA THR A 135 -0.84 -9.01 -3.59
C THR A 135 0.65 -8.72 -3.58
N LEU A 136 1.40 -9.50 -2.80
CA LEU A 136 2.82 -9.32 -2.59
C LEU A 136 3.63 -10.33 -3.40
N ARG A 137 4.83 -9.89 -3.79
CA ARG A 137 5.79 -10.77 -4.46
C ARG A 137 6.18 -11.92 -3.54
N LEU A 138 6.02 -13.15 -4.01
CA LEU A 138 6.56 -14.31 -3.32
C LEU A 138 8.00 -14.58 -3.77
N GLN A 139 8.92 -14.70 -2.82
CA GLN A 139 10.32 -14.98 -3.13
C GLN A 139 10.60 -16.48 -3.16
N ARG A 140 11.45 -16.95 -4.08
CA ARG A 140 11.67 -18.40 -4.31
C ARG A 140 12.40 -19.07 -3.14
N GLU A 141 13.26 -18.33 -2.44
CA GLU A 141 14.02 -18.79 -1.28
C GLU A 141 13.12 -19.29 -0.13
N ARG A 142 11.85 -18.87 -0.09
CA ARG A 142 10.88 -19.34 0.92
C ARG A 142 10.61 -20.84 0.83
N MET A 143 10.76 -21.44 -0.34
CA MET A 143 10.67 -22.89 -0.54
C MET A 143 11.84 -23.61 0.14
N THR A 144 13.06 -23.11 -0.03
CA THR A 144 14.26 -23.70 0.58
C THR A 144 14.24 -23.60 2.11
N GLN A 145 13.56 -22.57 2.63
CA GLN A 145 13.33 -22.38 4.07
C GLN A 145 12.16 -23.22 4.62
N HIS A 146 11.51 -24.05 3.78
CA HIS A 146 10.34 -24.86 4.15
C HIS A 146 9.15 -24.03 4.68
N LEU A 147 9.09 -22.74 4.32
CA LEU A 147 7.98 -21.86 4.70
C LEU A 147 6.76 -22.09 3.81
N ILE A 148 6.98 -22.55 2.58
CA ILE A 148 5.91 -22.93 1.64
C ILE A 148 6.30 -24.22 0.91
N PRO A 149 5.32 -25.08 0.58
CA PRO A 149 5.61 -26.36 -0.08
C PRO A 149 6.04 -26.20 -1.55
N SER A 150 5.36 -25.33 -2.31
CA SER A 150 5.75 -24.98 -3.68
C SER A 150 5.04 -23.71 -4.16
N LEU A 151 5.55 -23.08 -5.24
CA LEU A 151 4.85 -21.97 -5.89
C LEU A 151 3.47 -22.38 -6.42
N ARG A 152 3.32 -23.61 -6.90
CA ARG A 152 2.05 -24.14 -7.42
C ARG A 152 1.00 -24.26 -6.32
N GLU A 153 1.38 -24.86 -5.19
CA GLU A 153 0.50 -24.98 -4.03
C GLU A 153 0.15 -23.62 -3.43
N TYR A 154 1.13 -22.69 -3.40
CA TYR A 154 0.85 -21.32 -3.00
C TYR A 154 -0.17 -20.66 -3.92
N HIS A 155 0.00 -20.75 -5.25
CA HIS A 155 -0.97 -20.21 -6.21
C HIS A 155 -2.37 -20.81 -5.99
N LEU A 156 -2.44 -22.14 -5.85
CA LEU A 156 -3.69 -22.86 -5.62
C LEU A 156 -4.39 -22.44 -4.33
N ARG A 157 -3.70 -21.92 -3.32
CA ARG A 157 -4.32 -21.50 -2.05
C ARG A 157 -4.49 -19.99 -1.90
N TYR A 158 -3.53 -19.20 -2.34
CA TYR A 158 -3.44 -17.75 -2.08
C TYR A 158 -3.28 -16.90 -3.34
N GLY A 159 -3.03 -17.49 -4.52
CA GLY A 159 -2.92 -16.73 -5.77
C GLY A 159 -4.22 -15.97 -6.09
N ILE A 160 -4.12 -14.70 -6.47
CA ILE A 160 -5.28 -13.90 -6.83
C ILE A 160 -5.67 -14.18 -8.28
N THR A 161 -6.91 -14.59 -8.49
CA THR A 161 -7.49 -14.89 -9.80
C THR A 161 -8.81 -14.16 -9.97
N ARG A 162 -9.26 -13.98 -11.21
CA ARG A 162 -10.55 -13.34 -11.52
C ARG A 162 -11.72 -13.99 -10.78
N ASP A 163 -11.76 -15.31 -10.69
CA ASP A 163 -12.82 -16.04 -9.99
C ASP A 163 -12.83 -15.74 -8.49
N ARG A 164 -11.66 -15.59 -7.87
CA ARG A 164 -11.53 -15.27 -6.44
C ARG A 164 -11.95 -13.85 -6.12
N LEU A 165 -11.91 -12.94 -7.08
CA LEU A 165 -12.38 -11.57 -6.88
C LEU A 165 -13.91 -11.44 -6.88
N LYS A 166 -14.66 -12.49 -7.26
CA LYS A 166 -16.12 -12.46 -7.27
C LYS A 166 -16.76 -12.28 -5.90
N VAL A 167 -16.04 -12.62 -4.82
CA VAL A 167 -16.50 -12.41 -3.44
C VAL A 167 -16.13 -11.02 -2.91
N CYS A 168 -15.29 -10.27 -3.61
CA CYS A 168 -14.93 -8.91 -3.25
C CYS A 168 -16.07 -7.94 -3.58
N HIS A 169 -15.87 -6.66 -3.25
CA HIS A 169 -16.76 -5.60 -3.69
C HIS A 169 -16.83 -5.55 -5.24
N PRO A 170 -17.98 -5.23 -5.88
CA PRO A 170 -18.13 -5.26 -7.35
C PRO A 170 -17.15 -4.38 -8.13
N HIS A 171 -16.60 -3.35 -7.48
CA HIS A 171 -15.62 -2.42 -8.05
C HIS A 171 -14.22 -2.60 -7.44
N VAL A 172 -13.91 -3.82 -6.96
CA VAL A 172 -12.61 -4.13 -6.37
C VAL A 172 -11.47 -3.78 -7.33
N LYS A 173 -10.39 -3.24 -6.78
CA LYS A 173 -9.16 -2.99 -7.51
C LYS A 173 -7.99 -3.77 -6.94
N VAL A 174 -7.05 -4.15 -7.78
CA VAL A 174 -5.92 -5.01 -7.44
C VAL A 174 -4.60 -4.25 -7.63
N LEU A 175 -3.73 -4.32 -6.62
CA LEU A 175 -2.41 -3.69 -6.60
C LEU A 175 -1.33 -4.74 -6.43
N HIS A 176 -0.14 -4.46 -6.96
CA HIS A 176 1.06 -5.25 -6.71
C HIS A 176 2.31 -4.36 -6.83
N PRO A 177 3.19 -4.32 -5.82
CA PRO A 177 4.37 -3.44 -5.81
C PRO A 177 5.47 -3.77 -6.86
N GLY A 178 5.27 -4.80 -7.69
CA GLY A 178 6.27 -5.34 -8.61
C GLY A 178 7.60 -5.82 -7.98
N PRO A 179 8.50 -6.42 -8.78
CA PRO A 179 8.18 -7.12 -10.02
C PRO A 179 7.29 -8.35 -9.74
N VAL A 180 6.38 -8.65 -10.67
CA VAL A 180 5.34 -9.67 -10.51
C VAL A 180 5.81 -11.05 -10.98
N ASN A 181 5.59 -12.10 -10.19
CA ASN A 181 5.65 -13.48 -10.67
C ASN A 181 4.26 -13.88 -11.20
N ARG A 182 4.05 -13.67 -12.51
CA ARG A 182 2.80 -14.04 -13.19
C ARG A 182 2.51 -15.53 -13.03
N GLY A 183 1.26 -15.86 -12.72
CA GLY A 183 0.81 -17.23 -12.49
C GLY A 183 1.20 -17.82 -11.13
N VAL A 184 1.75 -17.00 -10.21
CA VAL A 184 2.02 -17.40 -8.83
C VAL A 184 1.13 -16.59 -7.88
N GLU A 185 1.48 -15.35 -7.59
CA GLU A 185 0.66 -14.49 -6.72
C GLU A 185 -0.54 -13.86 -7.42
N ILE A 186 -0.50 -13.68 -8.74
CA ILE A 186 -1.59 -13.12 -9.54
C ILE A 186 -1.67 -13.81 -10.89
N SER A 187 -2.89 -14.05 -11.39
CA SER A 187 -3.09 -14.59 -12.74
C SER A 187 -2.77 -13.55 -13.82
N SER A 188 -2.26 -14.01 -14.97
CA SER A 188 -1.84 -13.10 -16.04
C SER A 188 -3.00 -12.27 -16.60
N ASP A 189 -4.17 -12.90 -16.76
CA ASP A 189 -5.38 -12.24 -17.28
C ASP A 189 -5.89 -11.12 -16.36
N LEU A 190 -5.66 -11.25 -15.04
CA LEU A 190 -6.03 -10.23 -14.08
C LEU A 190 -5.01 -9.09 -14.05
N MET A 191 -3.72 -9.41 -14.16
CA MET A 191 -2.68 -8.39 -14.22
C MET A 191 -2.86 -7.45 -15.41
N ASP A 192 -3.31 -7.98 -16.55
CA ASP A 192 -3.51 -7.24 -17.80
C ASP A 192 -4.92 -6.65 -17.95
N ASP A 193 -5.80 -6.80 -16.95
CA ASP A 193 -7.16 -6.25 -16.95
C ASP A 193 -7.12 -4.76 -16.55
N PRO A 194 -7.48 -3.83 -17.46
CA PRO A 194 -7.41 -2.38 -17.19
C PRO A 194 -8.48 -1.89 -16.21
N ASP A 195 -9.55 -2.65 -16.01
CA ASP A 195 -10.64 -2.30 -15.11
C ASP A 195 -10.37 -2.80 -13.69
N LEU A 196 -9.57 -3.84 -13.50
CA LEU A 196 -9.29 -4.41 -12.17
C LEU A 196 -7.88 -4.10 -11.67
N SER A 197 -6.88 -4.08 -12.55
CA SER A 197 -5.46 -3.92 -12.19
C SER A 197 -5.08 -2.45 -12.07
N LEU A 198 -4.38 -2.10 -10.99
CA LEU A 198 -3.79 -0.78 -10.76
C LEU A 198 -2.26 -0.79 -10.86
N ILE A 199 -1.67 -1.88 -11.35
CA ILE A 199 -0.21 -2.06 -11.35
C ILE A 199 0.48 -0.99 -12.21
N SER A 200 -0.12 -0.62 -13.34
CA SER A 200 0.39 0.44 -14.23
C SER A 200 0.27 1.82 -13.56
N GLU A 201 -0.83 2.06 -12.86
CA GLU A 201 -1.13 3.28 -12.12
C GLU A 201 -0.16 3.46 -10.95
N GLN A 202 0.26 2.38 -10.29
CA GLN A 202 1.31 2.39 -9.27
C GLN A 202 2.66 2.84 -9.85
N VAL A 203 3.01 2.44 -11.07
CA VAL A 203 4.25 2.90 -11.73
C VAL A 203 4.21 4.41 -11.95
N THR A 204 3.11 4.91 -12.50
CA THR A 204 2.90 6.35 -12.73
C THR A 204 2.90 7.14 -11.42
N SER A 205 2.17 6.65 -10.41
CA SER A 205 2.14 7.22 -9.06
C SER A 205 3.53 7.26 -8.43
N GLY A 206 4.32 6.20 -8.61
CA GLY A 206 5.69 6.12 -8.11
C GLY A 206 6.61 7.17 -8.73
N VAL A 207 6.45 7.51 -10.01
CA VAL A 207 7.21 8.61 -10.64
C VAL A 207 6.83 9.94 -9.98
N ALA A 208 5.53 10.24 -9.87
CA ALA A 208 5.04 11.48 -9.28
C ALA A 208 5.52 11.68 -7.83
N VAL A 209 5.35 10.65 -6.97
CA VAL A 209 5.76 10.71 -5.56
C VAL A 209 7.26 10.89 -5.43
N ARG A 210 8.08 10.17 -6.23
CA ARG A 210 9.54 10.34 -6.18
C ARG A 210 9.97 11.73 -6.64
N MET A 211 9.34 12.29 -7.68
CA MET A 211 9.63 13.65 -8.13
C MET A 211 9.28 14.68 -7.06
N ALA A 212 8.14 14.54 -6.38
CA ALA A 212 7.75 15.41 -5.27
C ALA A 212 8.76 15.33 -4.11
N LEU A 213 9.17 14.12 -3.71
CA LEU A 213 10.19 13.93 -2.67
C LEU A 213 11.55 14.52 -3.07
N LEU A 214 12.01 14.30 -4.31
CA LEU A 214 13.25 14.88 -4.80
C LEU A 214 13.20 16.41 -4.88
N TYR A 215 12.07 16.98 -5.28
CA TYR A 215 11.88 18.43 -5.27
C TYR A 215 12.00 18.97 -3.84
N LEU A 216 11.29 18.38 -2.88
CA LEU A 216 11.35 18.77 -1.46
C LEU A 216 12.76 18.64 -0.86
N MET A 217 13.54 17.64 -1.30
CA MET A 217 14.93 17.45 -0.87
C MET A 217 15.92 18.38 -1.60
N GLY A 218 15.70 18.63 -2.89
CA GLY A 218 16.60 19.36 -3.79
C GLY A 218 16.40 20.88 -3.79
N SER A 219 15.21 21.36 -3.42
CA SER A 219 14.96 22.79 -3.17
C SER A 219 15.57 23.29 -1.85
N GLY A 220 16.37 22.45 -1.17
CA GLY A 220 17.12 22.77 0.04
C GLY A 220 18.53 23.35 -0.18
N THR A 221 18.95 23.61 -1.42
CA THR A 221 20.25 24.26 -1.73
C THR A 221 20.07 25.35 -2.77
N GLY A 222 19.76 26.56 -2.34
CA GLY A 222 19.70 27.73 -3.22
C GLY A 222 18.94 28.89 -2.61
N GLY A 223 19.58 29.67 -1.74
CA GLY A 223 19.02 30.94 -1.27
C GLY A 223 19.55 31.41 0.07
N GLN A 224 20.74 32.03 0.03
CA GLN A 224 21.49 32.77 1.05
C GLN A 224 22.22 31.96 2.13
#